data_AF-A0A944BRT5-F1
#
_entry.id   AF-A0A944BRT5-F1
#
_cell.length_a   1.000
_cell.length_b   1.000
_cell.length_c   1.000
_cell.angle_alpha   90.00
_cell.angle_beta   90.00
_cell.angle_gamma   90.00
#
_symmetry.space_group_name_H-M   'P 1'
#
loop_
_entity.id
_entity.type
_entity.pdbx_description
1 polymer ?
#
loop_
_entity_poly.entity_id
_entity_poly.type
_entity_poly.pdbx_seq_one_letter_code
_entity_poly.pdbx_strand_id
1 'polypeptide(L)' 'MKTLEKYQCEYCHTEYREKSACEQCEKNHKVKPKIKKTIYQSYEMDRSGYPMRLNIEFENGETITYKRG' A
#
# COMPACT_ATOMS: atom_id res chain seq x y z
N MET A 1 -13.49 -15.48 -33.44
CA MET A 1 -12.98 -14.69 -32.30
C MET A 1 -13.39 -15.39 -31.02
N LYS A 2 -12.49 -15.62 -30.06
CA LYS A 2 -12.80 -16.25 -28.77
C LYS A 2 -12.73 -15.20 -27.66
N THR A 3 -13.71 -15.19 -26.77
CA THR A 3 -13.73 -14.39 -25.55
C THR A 3 -12.90 -15.10 -24.47
N LEU A 4 -12.08 -14.33 -23.77
CA LEU A 4 -11.28 -14.77 -22.63
C LEU A 4 -11.75 -13.99 -21.41
N GLU A 5 -12.21 -14.68 -20.39
CA GLU A 5 -12.54 -14.09 -19.10
C GLU A 5 -11.28 -13.97 -18.26
N LYS A 6 -11.04 -12.78 -17.71
CA LYS A 6 -9.94 -12.51 -16.78
C LYS A 6 -10.53 -11.85 -15.54
N TYR A 7 -9.85 -12.05 -14.41
CA TYR A 7 -10.15 -11.40 -13.14
C TYR A 7 -9.12 -10.30 -12.92
N GLN A 8 -9.52 -9.19 -12.30
CA GLN A 8 -8.62 -8.06 -12.04
C GLN A 8 -8.77 -7.64 -10.59
N CYS A 9 -7.63 -7.52 -9.89
CA CYS A 9 -7.63 -7.04 -8.50
C CYS A 9 -8.07 -5.58 -8.44
N GLU A 10 -9.00 -5.24 -7.53
CA GLU A 10 -9.50 -3.87 -7.41
C GLU A 10 -8.44 -2.88 -6.86
N TYR A 11 -7.43 -3.37 -6.15
CA TYR A 11 -6.43 -2.52 -5.48
C TYR A 11 -5.16 -2.27 -6.29
N CYS A 12 -4.66 -3.27 -7.01
CA CYS A 12 -3.42 -3.16 -7.78
C CYS A 12 -3.62 -3.35 -9.29
N HIS A 13 -4.85 -3.59 -9.74
CA HIS A 13 -5.23 -3.76 -11.15
C HIS A 13 -4.49 -4.88 -11.89
N THR A 14 -3.83 -5.78 -11.16
CA THR A 14 -3.16 -6.94 -11.75
C THR A 14 -4.21 -7.92 -12.26
N GLU A 15 -4.02 -8.39 -13.50
CA GLU A 15 -4.91 -9.35 -14.15
C GLU A 15 -4.51 -10.79 -13.79
N TYR A 16 -5.51 -11.60 -13.46
CA TYR A 16 -5.38 -13.01 -13.12
C TYR A 16 -6.26 -13.85 -14.04
N ARG A 17 -5.79 -15.07 -14.36
CA ARG A 17 -6.58 -16.06 -15.09
C ARG A 17 -7.62 -16.74 -14.21
N GLU A 18 -7.32 -16.88 -12.93
CA GLU A 18 -8.14 -17.59 -11.95
C GLU A 18 -8.67 -16.63 -10.89
N LYS A 19 -9.95 -16.80 -10.53
CA LYS A 19 -10.61 -15.98 -9.51
C LYS A 19 -9.93 -16.14 -8.15
N SER A 20 -9.58 -17.36 -7.76
CA SER A 20 -8.92 -17.67 -6.48
C SER A 20 -7.59 -16.91 -6.30
N ALA A 21 -6.80 -16.79 -7.37
CA ALA A 21 -5.56 -16.03 -7.37
C ALA A 21 -5.81 -14.52 -7.19
N CYS A 22 -6.86 -13.99 -7.84
CA CYS A 22 -7.30 -12.61 -7.65
C CYS A 22 -7.77 -12.36 -6.21
N GLU A 23 -8.61 -13.24 -5.66
CA GLU A 23 -9.09 -13.13 -4.27
C GLU A 23 -7.95 -13.23 -3.25
N GLN A 24 -6.93 -14.05 -3.52
CA GLN A 24 -5.75 -14.14 -2.66
C GLN A 24 -4.91 -12.85 -2.72
N CYS A 25 -4.78 -12.24 -3.90
CA CYS A 25 -4.14 -10.94 -4.06
C CYS A 25 -4.86 -9.87 -3.22
N GLU A 26 -6.19 -9.79 -3.34
CA GLU A 26 -7.02 -8.83 -2.61
C GLU A 26 -6.96 -9.04 -1.09
N LYS A 27 -7.01 -10.29 -0.62
CA LYS A 27 -6.87 -10.61 0.82
C LYS A 27 -5.47 -10.32 1.36
N ASN A 28 -4.45 -10.43 0.51
CA ASN A 28 -3.07 -10.13 0.90
C ASN A 28 -2.83 -8.62 1.02
N HIS A 29 -3.52 -7.81 0.23
CA HIS A 29 -3.42 -6.36 0.32
C HIS A 29 -3.92 -5.87 1.68
N LYS A 30 -3.02 -5.23 2.44
CA LYS A 30 -3.35 -4.54 3.69
C LYS A 30 -3.92 -3.17 3.36
N VAL A 31 -5.23 -3.16 3.10
CA VAL A 31 -5.98 -1.98 2.73
C VAL A 31 -6.27 -1.11 3.95
N LYS A 32 -6.58 0.18 3.73
CA LYS A 32 -6.90 1.18 4.78
C LYS A 32 -5.80 1.36 5.85
N PRO A 33 -4.53 1.60 5.46
CA PRO A 33 -3.49 1.98 6.41
C PRO A 33 -3.86 3.24 7.22
N LYS A 34 -3.51 3.27 8.50
CA LYS A 34 -3.65 4.46 9.36
C LYS A 34 -2.28 5.05 9.64
N ILE A 35 -2.13 6.37 9.43
CA ILE A 35 -0.90 7.07 9.80
C ILE A 35 -0.91 7.26 11.32
N LYS A 36 0.00 6.56 12.01
CA LYS A 36 0.13 6.61 13.47
C LYS A 36 1.07 7.72 13.92
N LYS A 37 2.17 7.92 13.19
CA LYS A 37 3.18 8.93 13.53
C LYS A 37 3.90 9.45 12.30
N THR A 38 4.07 10.76 12.25
CA THR A 38 4.85 11.47 11.23
C THR A 38 6.12 12.03 11.87
N ILE A 39 7.27 11.83 11.21
CA ILE A 39 8.56 12.32 11.68
C ILE A 39 9.11 13.28 10.64
N TYR A 40 9.29 14.54 11.05
CA TYR A 40 9.83 15.61 10.21
C TYR A 40 11.32 15.82 10.51
N GLN A 41 12.01 16.43 9.56
CA GLN A 41 13.36 16.94 9.77
C GLN A 41 13.35 18.46 9.92
N SER A 42 14.44 19.00 10.46
CA SER A 42 14.62 20.44 10.53
C SER A 42 14.70 21.03 9.12
N TYR A 43 14.33 22.32 9.01
CA TYR A 43 14.36 23.06 7.75
C TYR A 43 15.73 23.03 7.05
N GLU A 44 16.82 23.03 7.83
CA GLU A 44 18.19 22.97 7.30
C GLU A 44 18.48 21.64 6.59
N MET A 45 17.87 20.54 7.05
CA MET A 45 18.05 19.19 6.51
C MET A 45 17.06 18.89 5.38
N ASP A 46 15.80 19.33 5.53
CA ASP A 46 14.76 19.14 4.53
C ASP A 46 13.86 20.38 4.47
N ARG A 47 13.92 21.09 3.33
CA ARG A 47 13.13 22.29 3.07
C ARG A 47 11.76 21.99 2.45
N SER A 48 11.46 20.72 2.19
CA SER A 48 10.21 20.33 1.53
C SER A 48 9.00 20.42 2.46
N GLY A 49 9.25 20.35 3.79
CA GLY A 49 8.20 20.37 4.80
C GLY A 49 7.42 19.05 4.91
N TYR A 50 7.73 18.07 4.07
CA TYR A 50 7.11 16.74 4.13
C TYR A 50 7.80 15.85 5.16
N PRO A 51 7.06 14.95 5.82
CA PRO A 51 7.65 14.02 6.78
C PRO A 51 8.72 13.16 6.09
N MET A 52 9.85 13.00 6.77
CA MET A 52 10.94 12.10 6.36
C MET A 52 10.57 10.65 6.64
N ARG A 53 9.78 10.38 7.70
CA ARG A 53 9.28 9.04 8.00
C ARG A 53 7.81 9.05 8.37
N LEU A 54 7.10 8.03 7.90
CA LEU A 54 5.70 7.74 8.21
C LEU A 54 5.62 6.38 8.89
N ASN A 55 5.08 6.35 10.10
CA ASN A 55 4.69 5.11 10.76
C ASN A 55 3.23 4.84 10.40
N ILE A 56 3.01 3.75 9.69
CA ILE A 56 1.71 3.33 9.22
C ILE A 56 1.32 2.06 9.96
N GLU A 57 0.19 2.10 10.65
CA GLU A 57 -0.43 0.95 11.29
C GLU A 57 -1.43 0.31 10.33
N PHE A 58 -1.37 -1.01 10.23
CA PHE A 58 -2.27 -1.81 9.40
C PHE A 58 -3.27 -2.59 10.27
N GLU A 59 -4.30 -3.15 9.66
CA GLU A 59 -5.39 -3.86 10.36
C GLU A 59 -4.92 -5.09 11.16
N ASN A 60 -3.75 -5.64 10.84
CA ASN A 60 -3.09 -6.70 11.61
C ASN A 60 -2.45 -6.21 12.92
N GLY A 61 -2.50 -4.90 13.21
CA GLY A 61 -1.83 -4.29 14.36
C GLY A 61 -0.34 -4.04 14.17
N GLU A 62 0.22 -4.42 13.01
CA GLU A 62 1.62 -4.17 12.70
C GLU A 62 1.81 -2.69 12.30
N THR A 63 2.88 -2.08 12.80
CA THR A 63 3.28 -0.73 12.43
C THR A 63 4.55 -0.79 11.58
N ILE A 64 4.47 -0.33 10.34
CA ILE A 64 5.60 -0.27 9.40
C ILE A 64 6.05 1.18 9.27
N THR A 65 7.36 1.41 9.34
CA THR A 65 7.95 2.74 9.09
C THR A 65 8.40 2.85 7.64
N TYR A 66 7.78 3.75 6.89
CA TYR A 66 8.22 4.17 5.57
C TYR A 66 9.12 5.39 5.70
N LYS A 67 10.25 5.38 4.99
CA LYS A 67 11.15 6.53 4.89
C LYS A 67 11.06 7.11 3.49
N ARG A 68 10.94 8.43 3.39
CA ARG A 68 11.06 9.15 2.12
C ARG A 68 12.53 9.10 1.68
N GLY A 69 12.76 8.48 0.51
CA GLY A 69 14.08 8.28 -0.10
C GLY A 69 14.39 9.33 -1.14
#